data_AF-A0A261XT12-F1
#
_entry.id   AF-A0A261XT12-F1
#
_cell.length_a   1.000
_cell.length_b   1.000
_cell.length_c   1.000
_cell.angle_alpha   90.00
_cell.angle_beta   90.00
_cell.angle_gamma   90.00
#
_symmetry.space_group_name_H-M   'P 1'
#
loop_
_entity.id
_entity.type
_entity.pdbx_description
1 polymer ?
#
loop_
_entity_poly.entity_id
_entity_poly.type
_entity_poly.pdbx_seq_one_letter_code
_entity_poly.pdbx_strand_id
1 'polypeptide(L)'
;MCDMTNSKIIVSELLRYLQIADYGLREELVLKIAILTEKFATEYSWYVDIILQLISSAGDHVGEEVWFRVVQIVTNNEDLQEYTAKTVLNYLVSPQYNETMIKVGSYILGEFGHLIANMPGCSPIEQFNAVQSKFALCSPQTRALILSTYIKFVNLFPEIKGEILGVFDQYRHVLDSELQQRACEYLSIATMPTEDVLQTVCEEMPPFPERESTLLLKLNEKQGDTEDKRTWSIGGKEANMERVEQLRKISQRSNSSDSIKGISSGEIKPATQPTPVPKPTSALEDLLGLGDLSLNGSTNGNGHVTASDVLTPGYEPGYRALQYTTEGTLYENGLLQVNLKSEYHGHLGRVALFYHNRTAHELTHFAVTLESMEGLNIMTPNLPPTVLSPQSQLQQLFNIECNALLDDSPQITIVFATQQSGVQTIKLKLPIVLTNFMEPIVAMDGTSFFQRWKQIGGPPLEAQVIFGLQRPIDLAKVRHVIEGLRFALLEGVDTNPQNIVGAGVVHAGSAGKVGTLLRLEPNVEQQMFRLTLRTTSDVVSEKVREIVQNALTYS
;
A
#
# COMPACT_ATOMS: atom_id res chain seq x y z
N MET A 1 28.02 8.52 -25.95
CA MET A 1 27.12 7.59 -25.25
C MET A 1 28.00 6.69 -24.38
N CYS A 2 27.49 6.20 -23.25
CA CYS A 2 28.25 5.34 -22.34
C CYS A 2 28.20 3.89 -22.84
N ASP A 3 29.37 3.29 -23.03
CA ASP A 3 29.62 1.95 -23.58
C ASP A 3 30.60 1.20 -22.67
N MET A 4 30.75 -0.14 -22.82
CA MET A 4 31.58 -0.96 -21.92
C MET A 4 33.06 -0.55 -21.85
N THR A 5 33.59 0.12 -22.88
CA THR A 5 34.99 0.56 -22.95
C THR A 5 35.24 1.89 -22.26
N ASN A 6 34.22 2.74 -22.11
CA ASN A 6 34.34 4.09 -21.54
C ASN A 6 33.62 4.25 -20.20
N SER A 7 32.88 3.23 -19.75
CA SER A 7 32.09 3.23 -18.51
C SER A 7 32.91 3.57 -17.28
N LYS A 8 34.09 2.96 -17.11
CA LYS A 8 34.98 3.23 -15.96
C LYS A 8 35.37 4.72 -15.88
N ILE A 9 35.74 5.33 -17.01
CA ILE A 9 36.15 6.75 -17.09
C ILE A 9 34.96 7.67 -16.80
N ILE A 10 33.80 7.39 -17.41
CA ILE A 10 32.59 8.20 -17.24
C ILE A 10 32.12 8.16 -15.78
N VAL A 11 32.09 6.99 -15.16
CA VAL A 11 31.69 6.82 -13.76
C VAL A 11 32.64 7.57 -12.83
N SER A 12 33.96 7.50 -13.06
CA SER A 12 34.93 8.27 -12.26
C SER A 12 34.75 9.79 -12.39
N GLU A 13 34.49 10.31 -13.59
CA GLU A 13 34.21 11.74 -13.78
C GLU A 13 32.87 12.15 -13.16
N LEU A 14 31.84 11.30 -13.21
CA LEU A 14 30.55 11.55 -12.57
C LEU A 14 30.68 11.56 -11.04
N LEU A 15 31.49 10.66 -10.45
CA LEU A 15 31.79 10.69 -9.01
C LEU A 15 32.55 11.96 -8.61
N ARG A 16 33.48 12.43 -9.45
CA ARG A 16 34.18 13.71 -9.21
C ARG A 16 33.21 14.89 -9.29
N TYR A 17 32.31 14.88 -10.26
CA TYR A 17 31.28 15.91 -10.41
C TYR A 17 30.27 15.91 -9.25
N LEU A 18 29.94 14.74 -8.70
CA LEU A 18 29.00 14.60 -7.58
C LEU A 18 29.38 15.44 -6.36
N GLN A 19 30.68 15.62 -6.10
CA GLN A 19 31.17 16.43 -4.99
C GLN A 19 30.87 17.94 -5.14
N ILE A 20 30.79 18.42 -6.39
CA ILE A 20 30.54 19.83 -6.73
C ILE A 20 29.12 20.09 -7.24
N ALA A 21 28.32 19.05 -7.45
CA ALA A 21 26.97 19.14 -7.99
C ALA A 21 25.98 19.76 -6.99
N ASP A 22 24.95 20.42 -7.53
CA ASP A 22 23.85 21.02 -6.76
C ASP A 22 23.02 19.96 -6.03
N TYR A 23 22.57 20.27 -4.81
CA TYR A 23 21.83 19.35 -3.94
C TYR A 23 20.61 18.68 -4.62
N GLY A 24 19.85 19.43 -5.41
CA GLY A 24 18.67 18.90 -6.12
C GLY A 24 19.00 17.88 -7.22
N LEU A 25 20.21 17.91 -7.78
CA LEU A 25 20.64 16.99 -8.84
C LEU A 25 21.39 15.75 -8.31
N ARG A 26 21.87 15.79 -7.06
CA ARG A 26 22.69 14.71 -6.48
C ARG A 26 21.94 13.39 -6.43
N GLU A 27 20.67 13.39 -6.06
CA GLU A 27 19.87 12.17 -5.97
C GLU A 27 19.71 11.49 -7.35
N GLU A 28 19.47 12.28 -8.40
CA GLU A 28 19.36 11.76 -9.77
C GLU A 28 20.72 11.28 -10.30
N LEU A 29 21.80 12.01 -10.00
CA LEU A 29 23.16 11.60 -10.38
C LEU A 29 23.56 10.29 -9.70
N VAL A 30 23.27 10.13 -8.41
CA VAL A 30 23.55 8.90 -7.64
C VAL A 30 22.83 7.71 -8.28
N LEU A 31 21.54 7.84 -8.59
CA LEU A 31 20.77 6.78 -9.23
C LEU A 31 21.36 6.41 -10.61
N LYS A 32 21.74 7.40 -11.42
CA LYS A 32 22.34 7.16 -12.74
C LYS A 32 23.73 6.50 -12.64
N ILE A 33 24.56 6.93 -11.69
CA ILE A 33 25.88 6.32 -11.45
C ILE A 33 25.69 4.86 -11.02
N ALA A 34 24.76 4.57 -10.11
CA ALA A 34 24.49 3.22 -9.65
C ALA A 34 24.07 2.29 -10.80
N ILE A 35 23.17 2.76 -11.67
CA ILE A 35 22.70 2.00 -12.84
C ILE A 35 23.80 1.79 -13.88
N LEU A 36 24.63 2.80 -14.15
CA LEU A 36 25.77 2.65 -15.07
C LEU A 36 26.78 1.63 -14.56
N THR A 37 27.07 1.70 -13.27
CA THR A 37 28.02 0.80 -12.62
C THR A 37 27.47 -0.63 -12.66
N GLU A 38 26.18 -0.85 -12.37
CA GLU A 38 25.54 -2.17 -12.44
C GLU A 38 25.57 -2.74 -13.88
N LYS A 39 25.15 -1.95 -14.87
CA LYS A 39 25.00 -2.45 -16.25
C LYS A 39 26.33 -2.73 -16.95
N PHE A 40 27.36 -1.93 -16.66
CA PHE A 40 28.64 -1.97 -17.37
C PHE A 40 29.79 -2.53 -16.54
N ALA A 41 29.52 -3.08 -15.34
CA ALA A 41 30.50 -3.81 -14.57
C ALA A 41 30.90 -5.11 -15.30
N THR A 42 32.18 -5.19 -15.65
CA THR A 42 32.83 -6.43 -16.12
C THR A 42 33.44 -7.21 -14.97
N GLU A 43 33.83 -6.51 -13.89
CA GLU A 43 34.37 -7.04 -12.65
C GLU A 43 33.51 -6.51 -11.50
N TYR A 44 32.93 -7.40 -10.70
CA TYR A 44 32.07 -6.98 -9.60
C TYR A 44 32.84 -6.40 -8.40
N SER A 45 34.15 -6.63 -8.29
CA SER A 45 35.01 -5.92 -7.32
C SER A 45 35.02 -4.41 -7.58
N TRP A 46 35.13 -4.02 -8.85
CA TRP A 46 35.02 -2.62 -9.27
C TRP A 46 33.62 -2.05 -8.97
N TYR A 47 32.56 -2.84 -9.17
CA TYR A 47 31.20 -2.42 -8.80
C TYR A 47 31.11 -2.08 -7.30
N VAL A 48 31.60 -2.97 -6.43
CA VAL A 48 31.60 -2.77 -4.98
C VAL A 48 32.36 -1.51 -4.60
N ASP A 49 33.56 -1.30 -5.15
CA ASP A 49 34.38 -0.12 -4.84
C ASP A 49 33.67 1.19 -5.19
N ILE A 50 33.07 1.25 -6.38
CA ILE A 50 32.34 2.42 -6.85
C ILE A 50 31.09 2.68 -6.02
N ILE A 51 30.31 1.65 -5.70
CA ILE A 51 29.08 1.81 -4.92
C ILE A 51 29.39 2.21 -3.47
N LEU A 52 30.41 1.61 -2.83
CA LEU A 52 30.83 2.02 -1.50
C LEU A 52 31.36 3.46 -1.50
N GLN A 53 32.13 3.85 -2.53
CA GLN A 53 32.59 5.23 -2.69
C GLN A 53 31.42 6.20 -2.92
N LEU A 54 30.41 5.79 -3.70
CA LEU A 54 29.19 6.55 -3.95
C LEU A 54 28.41 6.79 -2.65
N ILE A 55 28.23 5.74 -1.85
CA ILE A 55 27.57 5.83 -0.54
C ILE A 55 28.39 6.69 0.43
N SER A 56 29.72 6.59 0.41
CA SER A 56 30.60 7.41 1.25
C SER A 56 30.56 8.90 0.86
N SER A 57 30.33 9.23 -0.41
CA SER A 57 30.38 10.60 -0.91
C SER A 57 29.04 11.33 -0.85
N ALA A 58 27.93 10.61 -1.07
CA ALA A 58 26.60 11.21 -1.21
C ALA A 58 25.55 10.68 -0.22
N GLY A 59 25.96 9.89 0.78
CA GLY A 59 25.18 9.28 1.87
C GLY A 59 23.70 9.61 1.97
N ASP A 60 23.37 10.83 2.37
CA ASP A 60 21.99 11.27 2.65
C ASP A 60 21.08 11.36 1.41
N HIS A 61 21.67 11.44 0.21
CA HIS A 61 20.98 11.53 -1.08
C HIS A 61 20.91 10.17 -1.79
N VAL A 62 21.36 9.10 -1.12
CA VAL A 62 21.33 7.75 -1.65
C VAL A 62 19.99 7.12 -1.29
N GLY A 63 19.17 6.84 -2.30
CA GLY A 63 17.93 6.10 -2.12
C GLY A 63 18.16 4.68 -1.58
N GLU A 64 17.19 4.16 -0.84
CA GLU A 64 17.31 2.85 -0.17
C GLU A 64 17.54 1.69 -1.15
N GLU A 65 17.07 1.83 -2.39
CA GLU A 65 17.24 0.87 -3.46
C GLU A 65 18.70 0.54 -3.78
N VAL A 66 19.60 1.51 -3.64
CA VAL A 66 21.03 1.33 -3.98
C VAL A 66 21.69 0.37 -3.00
N TRP A 67 21.37 0.52 -1.70
CA TRP A 67 21.96 -0.33 -0.68
C TRP A 67 21.27 -1.71 -0.59
N PHE A 68 19.97 -1.80 -0.87
CA PHE A 68 19.33 -3.11 -1.06
C PHE A 68 19.98 -3.87 -2.21
N ARG A 69 20.31 -3.17 -3.31
CA ARG A 69 20.90 -3.80 -4.49
C ARG A 69 22.35 -4.24 -4.26
N VAL A 70 23.16 -3.45 -3.55
CA VAL A 70 24.54 -3.86 -3.24
C VAL A 70 24.56 -5.12 -2.38
N VAL A 71 23.67 -5.21 -1.39
CA VAL A 71 23.51 -6.39 -0.54
C VAL A 71 23.14 -7.61 -1.39
N GLN A 72 22.14 -7.51 -2.27
CA GLN A 72 21.74 -8.60 -3.16
C GLN A 72 22.89 -9.12 -4.04
N ILE A 73 23.68 -8.23 -4.64
CA ILE A 73 24.78 -8.62 -5.52
C ILE A 73 25.89 -9.32 -4.72
N VAL A 74 26.20 -8.85 -3.52
CA VAL A 74 27.22 -9.45 -2.66
C VAL A 74 26.75 -10.81 -2.14
N THR A 75 25.49 -10.94 -1.70
CA THR A 75 24.93 -12.22 -1.24
C THR A 75 24.91 -13.26 -2.36
N ASN A 76 24.60 -12.86 -3.60
CA ASN A 76 24.55 -13.78 -4.73
C ASN A 76 25.93 -14.18 -5.30
N ASN A 77 27.00 -13.46 -4.99
CA ASN A 77 28.35 -13.73 -5.50
C ASN A 77 29.33 -14.02 -4.35
N GLU A 78 29.60 -15.29 -4.11
CA GLU A 78 30.46 -15.76 -3.01
C GLU A 78 31.90 -15.18 -3.07
N ASP A 79 32.50 -15.10 -4.25
CA ASP A 79 33.88 -14.60 -4.45
C ASP A 79 34.08 -13.14 -3.98
N LEU A 80 33.00 -12.36 -3.88
CA LEU A 80 33.07 -10.95 -3.48
C LEU A 80 32.89 -10.73 -1.99
N GLN A 81 32.37 -11.71 -1.26
CA GLN A 81 31.92 -11.54 0.13
C GLN A 81 33.10 -11.17 1.05
N GLU A 82 34.22 -11.90 0.96
CA GLU A 82 35.43 -11.62 1.74
C GLU A 82 36.00 -10.23 1.42
N TYR A 83 36.14 -9.90 0.14
CA TYR A 83 36.64 -8.60 -0.30
C TYR A 83 35.76 -7.45 0.21
N THR A 84 34.44 -7.60 0.05
CA THR A 84 33.47 -6.56 0.43
C THR A 84 33.45 -6.35 1.94
N ALA A 85 33.44 -7.42 2.73
CA ALA A 85 33.45 -7.34 4.19
C ALA A 85 34.69 -6.58 4.70
N LYS A 86 35.86 -6.85 4.13
CA LYS A 86 37.10 -6.13 4.45
C LYS A 86 37.03 -4.65 4.10
N THR A 87 36.58 -4.33 2.89
CA THR A 87 36.50 -2.94 2.40
C THR A 87 35.49 -2.13 3.21
N VAL A 88 34.33 -2.71 3.50
CA VAL A 88 33.29 -2.12 4.36
C VAL A 88 33.83 -1.83 5.76
N LEU A 89 34.57 -2.76 6.37
CA LEU A 89 35.14 -2.54 7.71
C LEU A 89 36.07 -1.32 7.73
N ASN A 90 36.90 -1.14 6.70
CA ASN A 90 37.76 0.05 6.57
C ASN A 90 36.95 1.36 6.48
N TYR A 91 35.82 1.35 5.77
CA TYR A 91 34.90 2.48 5.72
C TYR A 91 34.19 2.73 7.06
N LEU A 92 33.86 1.67 7.81
CA LEU A 92 33.23 1.79 9.13
C LEU A 92 34.20 2.29 10.20
N VAL A 93 35.49 1.95 10.13
CA VAL A 93 36.53 2.48 11.03
C VAL A 93 36.82 3.96 10.75
N SER A 94 36.58 4.41 9.52
CA SER A 94 36.80 5.80 9.14
C SER A 94 35.89 6.76 9.94
N PRO A 95 36.39 7.96 10.32
CA PRO A 95 35.65 8.93 11.13
C PRO A 95 34.49 9.59 10.38
N GLN A 96 34.48 9.52 9.05
CA GLN A 96 33.36 9.98 8.23
C GLN A 96 32.19 9.01 8.38
N TYR A 97 31.03 9.55 8.72
CA TYR A 97 29.82 8.80 9.02
C TYR A 97 28.76 9.12 7.97
N ASN A 98 28.26 8.08 7.31
CA ASN A 98 26.99 8.13 6.57
C ASN A 98 26.14 6.97 7.07
N GLU A 99 24.88 7.23 7.38
CA GLU A 99 24.00 6.21 7.95
C GLU A 99 23.79 5.02 7.00
N THR A 100 23.64 5.27 5.70
CA THR A 100 23.50 4.23 4.67
C THR A 100 24.73 3.31 4.61
N MET A 101 25.94 3.83 4.86
CA MET A 101 27.15 3.01 4.93
C MET A 101 27.11 2.05 6.12
N ILE A 102 26.54 2.47 7.25
CA ILE A 102 26.38 1.63 8.43
C ILE A 102 25.32 0.57 8.21
N LYS A 103 24.23 0.88 7.51
CA LYS A 103 23.21 -0.12 7.15
C LYS A 103 23.84 -1.23 6.31
N VAL A 104 24.54 -0.87 5.22
CA VAL A 104 25.26 -1.82 4.37
C VAL A 104 26.28 -2.60 5.18
N GLY A 105 27.08 -1.89 5.98
CA GLY A 105 28.20 -2.49 6.65
C GLY A 105 27.81 -3.42 7.80
N SER A 106 26.80 -3.05 8.58
CA SER A 106 26.27 -3.92 9.64
C SER A 106 25.68 -5.20 9.04
N TYR A 107 24.92 -5.09 7.94
CA TYR A 107 24.38 -6.27 7.27
C TYR A 107 25.48 -7.20 6.73
N ILE A 108 26.43 -6.65 5.96
CA ILE A 108 27.50 -7.44 5.34
C ILE A 108 28.40 -8.08 6.39
N LEU A 109 28.75 -7.36 7.47
CA LEU A 109 29.52 -7.95 8.57
C LEU A 109 28.72 -9.01 9.33
N GLY A 110 27.41 -8.82 9.50
CA GLY A 110 26.55 -9.79 10.16
C GLY A 110 26.49 -11.15 9.46
N GLU A 111 26.49 -11.16 8.12
CA GLU A 111 26.51 -12.42 7.34
C GLU A 111 27.94 -12.94 7.15
N PHE A 112 28.86 -12.09 6.68
CA PHE A 112 30.15 -12.50 6.14
C PHE A 112 31.35 -12.14 7.03
N GLY A 113 31.11 -11.64 8.24
CA GLY A 113 32.16 -11.26 9.19
C GLY A 113 33.08 -12.41 9.59
N HIS A 114 32.57 -13.65 9.52
CA HIS A 114 33.33 -14.86 9.85
C HIS A 114 34.47 -15.12 8.85
N LEU A 115 34.32 -14.71 7.58
CA LEU A 115 35.34 -14.89 6.54
C LEU A 115 36.60 -14.06 6.81
N ILE A 116 36.43 -12.88 7.39
CA ILE A 116 37.53 -11.92 7.63
C ILE A 116 38.12 -11.99 9.04
N ALA A 117 37.54 -12.78 9.94
CA ALA A 117 37.88 -12.81 11.37
C ALA A 117 39.34 -13.22 11.65
N ASN A 118 39.96 -14.01 10.76
CA ASN A 118 41.33 -14.47 10.89
C ASN A 118 42.38 -13.47 10.35
N MET A 119 41.94 -12.39 9.69
CA MET A 119 42.85 -11.37 9.17
C MET A 119 43.29 -10.38 10.25
N PRO A 120 44.55 -9.89 10.21
CA PRO A 120 45.04 -8.91 11.17
C PRO A 120 44.29 -7.58 11.02
N GLY A 121 43.74 -7.06 12.12
CA GLY A 121 42.94 -5.83 12.15
C GLY A 121 41.46 -6.01 11.78
N CYS A 122 40.99 -7.25 11.65
CA CYS A 122 39.60 -7.58 11.37
C CYS A 122 39.01 -8.54 12.43
N SER A 123 39.56 -8.52 13.65
CA SER A 123 39.12 -9.43 14.72
C SER A 123 37.65 -9.20 15.08
N PRO A 124 36.93 -10.20 15.61
CA PRO A 124 35.51 -10.07 15.95
C PRO A 124 35.22 -8.88 16.89
N ILE A 125 36.13 -8.59 17.82
CA ILE A 125 36.02 -7.46 18.74
C ILE A 125 36.20 -6.10 18.03
N GLU A 126 37.09 -6.01 17.03
CA GLU A 126 37.24 -4.81 16.21
C GLU A 126 36.02 -4.59 15.32
N GLN A 127 35.46 -5.65 14.74
CA GLN A 127 34.22 -5.60 13.96
C GLN A 127 33.05 -5.10 14.83
N PHE A 128 32.89 -5.66 16.02
CA PHE A 128 31.88 -5.23 16.98
C PHE A 128 32.06 -3.76 17.39
N ASN A 129 33.27 -3.35 17.76
CA ASN A 129 33.56 -1.96 18.15
C ASN A 129 33.34 -0.95 17.02
N ALA A 130 33.66 -1.31 15.78
CA ALA A 130 33.45 -0.46 14.61
C ALA A 130 31.96 -0.12 14.44
N VAL A 131 31.07 -1.10 14.64
CA VAL A 131 29.62 -0.90 14.57
C VAL A 131 29.07 -0.22 15.84
N GLN A 132 29.48 -0.69 17.02
CA GLN A 132 28.98 -0.22 18.31
C GLN A 132 29.32 1.26 18.57
N SER A 133 30.50 1.73 18.15
CA SER A 133 30.91 3.14 18.31
C SER A 133 29.95 4.13 17.62
N LYS A 134 29.26 3.68 16.57
CA LYS A 134 28.32 4.49 15.77
C LYS A 134 26.84 4.20 16.11
N PHE A 135 26.56 3.17 16.92
CA PHE A 135 25.21 2.71 17.27
C PHE A 135 24.33 3.83 17.85
N ALA A 136 24.85 4.58 18.83
CA ALA A 136 24.10 5.62 19.54
C ALA A 136 23.77 6.86 18.68
N LEU A 137 24.39 7.01 17.51
CA LEU A 137 24.22 8.15 16.60
C LEU A 137 23.27 7.84 15.44
N CYS A 138 22.90 6.57 15.25
CA CYS A 138 22.03 6.11 14.16
C CYS A 138 20.54 6.34 14.45
N SER A 139 19.70 6.34 13.41
CA SER A 139 18.24 6.32 13.57
C SER A 139 17.74 5.01 14.23
N PRO A 140 16.52 4.99 14.78
CA PRO A 140 15.94 3.77 15.35
C PRO A 140 15.91 2.59 14.37
N GLN A 141 15.60 2.82 13.10
CA GLN A 141 15.55 1.79 12.07
C GLN A 141 16.93 1.17 11.79
N THR A 142 17.99 1.97 11.79
CA THR A 142 19.36 1.48 11.63
C THR A 142 19.83 0.73 12.87
N ARG A 143 19.46 1.18 14.08
CA ARG A 143 19.73 0.45 15.32
C ARG A 143 19.08 -0.92 15.34
N ALA A 144 17.86 -1.03 14.82
CA ALA A 144 17.15 -2.31 14.69
C ALA A 144 17.91 -3.32 13.83
N LEU A 145 18.43 -2.86 12.68
CA LEU A 145 19.27 -3.66 11.80
C LEU A 145 20.57 -4.09 12.48
N ILE A 146 21.19 -3.20 13.26
CA ILE A 146 22.40 -3.52 14.01
C ILE A 146 22.10 -4.55 15.11
N LEU A 147 20.96 -4.48 15.80
CA LEU A 147 20.57 -5.52 16.78
C LEU A 147 20.46 -6.91 16.11
N SER A 148 19.97 -6.98 14.86
CA SER A 148 19.98 -8.23 14.09
C SER A 148 21.38 -8.69 13.68
N THR A 149 22.31 -7.75 13.48
CA THR A 149 23.72 -8.05 13.25
C THR A 149 24.34 -8.66 14.52
N TYR A 150 23.98 -8.13 15.69
CA TYR A 150 24.49 -8.61 16.97
C TYR A 150 24.06 -10.03 17.32
N ILE A 151 22.81 -10.41 17.02
CA ILE A 151 22.40 -11.81 17.25
C ILE A 151 23.16 -12.77 16.32
N LYS A 152 23.47 -12.36 15.09
CA LYS A 152 24.33 -13.13 14.18
C LYS A 152 25.76 -13.21 14.69
N PHE A 153 26.32 -12.13 15.22
CA PHE A 153 27.62 -12.15 15.88
C PHE A 153 27.66 -13.07 17.10
N VAL A 154 26.57 -13.18 17.87
CA VAL A 154 26.50 -14.14 18.98
C VAL A 154 26.57 -15.59 18.47
N ASN A 155 25.96 -15.87 17.32
CA ASN A 155 26.05 -17.19 16.67
C ASN A 155 27.44 -17.48 16.09
N LEU A 156 28.05 -16.48 15.41
CA LEU A 156 29.34 -16.65 14.71
C LEU A 156 30.55 -16.59 15.66
N PHE A 157 30.50 -15.77 16.71
CA PHE A 157 31.63 -15.44 17.57
C PHE A 157 31.29 -15.61 19.06
N PRO A 158 31.52 -16.81 19.63
CA PRO A 158 31.28 -17.06 21.05
C PRO A 158 32.08 -16.15 21.99
N GLU A 159 33.23 -15.64 21.53
CA GLU A 159 34.17 -14.81 22.32
C GLU A 159 33.58 -13.44 22.72
N ILE A 160 32.76 -12.84 21.86
CA ILE A 160 32.16 -11.51 22.07
C ILE A 160 30.73 -11.58 22.62
N LYS A 161 30.21 -12.79 22.85
CA LYS A 161 28.83 -13.02 23.33
C LYS A 161 28.52 -12.24 24.61
N GLY A 162 29.45 -12.18 25.57
CA GLY A 162 29.25 -11.48 26.84
C GLY A 162 28.99 -9.98 26.69
N GLU A 163 29.73 -9.30 25.81
CA GLU A 163 29.57 -7.86 25.56
C GLU A 163 28.25 -7.57 24.85
N ILE A 164 27.88 -8.39 23.87
CA ILE A 164 26.64 -8.25 23.11
C ILE A 164 25.41 -8.46 24.01
N LEU A 165 25.43 -9.45 24.90
CA LEU A 165 24.35 -9.67 25.87
C LEU A 165 24.14 -8.45 26.78
N GLY A 166 25.22 -7.77 27.17
CA GLY A 166 25.14 -6.52 27.92
C GLY A 166 24.42 -5.41 27.14
N VAL A 167 24.62 -5.35 25.83
CA VAL A 167 23.88 -4.42 24.96
C VAL A 167 22.40 -4.79 24.92
N PHE A 168 22.04 -6.06 24.70
CA PHE A 168 20.62 -6.45 24.67
C PHE A 168 19.88 -6.16 25.99
N ASP A 169 20.54 -6.37 27.14
CA ASP A 169 19.95 -6.04 28.45
C ASP A 169 19.70 -4.54 28.62
N GLN A 170 20.62 -3.69 28.11
CA GLN A 170 20.41 -2.25 28.09
C GLN A 170 19.21 -1.84 27.23
N TYR A 171 19.06 -2.43 26.05
CA TYR A 171 18.00 -2.09 25.08
C TYR A 171 16.63 -2.69 25.42
N ARG A 172 16.55 -3.65 26.34
CA ARG A 172 15.31 -4.18 26.90
C ARG A 172 14.42 -3.11 27.56
N HIS A 173 15.02 -2.06 28.10
CA HIS A 173 14.33 -1.01 28.85
C HIS A 173 14.04 0.24 28.03
N VAL A 174 14.33 0.23 26.73
CA VAL A 174 14.09 1.35 25.83
C VAL A 174 12.60 1.47 25.48
N LEU A 175 12.11 2.70 25.29
CA LEU A 175 10.70 3.00 25.03
C LEU A 175 10.25 2.67 23.59
N ASP A 176 11.20 2.58 22.66
CA ASP A 176 10.92 2.19 21.28
C ASP A 176 10.52 0.71 21.23
N SER A 177 9.29 0.44 20.79
CA SER A 177 8.71 -0.90 20.79
C SER A 177 9.46 -1.87 19.90
N GLU A 178 10.03 -1.39 18.79
CA GLU A 178 10.72 -2.24 17.81
C GLU A 178 12.08 -2.68 18.35
N LEU A 179 12.85 -1.72 18.87
CA LEU A 179 14.15 -2.00 19.50
C LEU A 179 14.00 -2.85 20.75
N GLN A 180 12.98 -2.55 21.58
CA GLN A 180 12.69 -3.30 22.79
C GLN A 180 12.31 -4.75 22.47
N GLN A 181 11.43 -4.95 21.49
CA GLN A 181 10.99 -6.29 21.09
C GLN A 181 12.19 -7.12 20.61
N ARG A 182 13.00 -6.60 19.68
CA ARG A 182 14.20 -7.29 19.19
C ARG A 182 15.17 -7.60 20.31
N ALA A 183 15.46 -6.64 21.19
CA ALA A 183 16.38 -6.84 22.31
C ALA A 183 15.90 -7.94 23.28
N CYS A 184 14.59 -7.98 23.59
CA CYS A 184 14.01 -9.00 24.47
C CYS A 184 14.05 -10.40 23.83
N GLU A 185 13.67 -10.50 22.56
CA GLU A 185 13.65 -11.77 21.82
C GLU A 185 15.07 -12.30 21.61
N TYR A 186 16.00 -11.45 21.16
CA TYR A 186 17.40 -11.84 20.96
C TYR A 186 18.10 -12.22 22.25
N LEU A 187 17.84 -11.49 23.35
CA LEU A 187 18.34 -11.89 24.68
C LEU A 187 17.79 -13.25 25.11
N SER A 188 16.49 -13.50 24.88
CA SER A 188 15.85 -14.77 25.21
C SER A 188 16.45 -15.92 24.40
N ILE A 189 16.65 -15.73 23.09
CA ILE A 189 17.26 -16.73 22.20
C ILE A 189 18.72 -16.99 22.59
N ALA A 190 19.52 -15.95 22.84
CA ALA A 190 20.94 -16.07 23.14
C ALA A 190 21.24 -16.69 24.52
N THR A 191 20.28 -16.64 25.44
CA THR A 191 20.38 -17.21 26.81
C THR A 191 19.73 -18.60 26.94
N MET A 192 19.12 -19.13 25.87
CA MET A 192 18.60 -20.50 25.90
C MET A 192 19.72 -21.53 26.10
N PRO A 193 19.46 -22.62 26.85
CA PRO A 193 20.44 -23.68 27.10
C PRO A 193 20.74 -24.56 25.87
N THR A 194 19.88 -24.52 24.85
CA THR A 194 20.03 -25.29 23.60
C THR A 194 20.44 -24.36 22.47
N GLU A 195 21.60 -24.60 21.87
CA GLU A 195 22.13 -23.76 20.77
C GLU A 195 21.50 -24.07 19.41
N ASP A 196 20.81 -25.21 19.27
CA ASP A 196 20.18 -25.65 18.02
C ASP A 196 19.22 -24.60 17.44
N VAL A 197 18.46 -23.93 18.30
CA VAL A 197 17.51 -22.88 17.89
C VAL A 197 18.25 -21.64 17.40
N LEU A 198 19.34 -21.25 18.07
CA LEU A 198 20.15 -20.09 17.68
C LEU A 198 20.80 -20.32 16.32
N GLN A 199 21.36 -21.52 16.11
CA GLN A 199 21.99 -21.89 14.84
C GLN A 199 20.98 -21.93 13.70
N THR A 200 19.82 -22.58 13.90
CA THR A 200 18.76 -22.67 12.87
C THR A 200 18.20 -21.30 12.50
N VAL A 201 18.00 -20.41 13.47
CA VAL A 201 17.47 -19.06 13.23
C VAL A 201 18.52 -18.16 12.54
N CYS A 202 19.80 -18.39 12.79
CA CYS A 202 20.90 -17.61 12.24
C CYS A 202 21.62 -18.29 11.06
N GLU A 203 20.96 -19.22 10.37
CA GLU A 203 21.47 -19.81 9.13
C GLU A 203 21.73 -18.73 8.07
N GLU A 204 22.64 -19.04 7.14
CA GLU A 204 22.99 -18.15 6.04
C GLU A 204 21.76 -17.86 5.18
N MET A 205 21.61 -16.58 4.81
CA MET A 205 20.49 -16.15 4.00
C MET A 205 20.54 -16.81 2.61
N PRO A 206 19.45 -17.42 2.13
CA PRO A 206 19.42 -18.00 0.80
C PRO A 206 19.62 -16.91 -0.27
N PRO A 207 20.19 -17.26 -1.44
CA PRO A 207 20.44 -16.30 -2.50
C PRO A 207 19.12 -15.67 -2.97
N PHE A 208 19.18 -14.38 -3.28
CA PHE A 208 18.00 -13.66 -3.75
C PHE A 208 17.65 -14.11 -5.17
N PRO A 209 16.35 -14.33 -5.47
CA PRO A 209 15.92 -14.65 -6.83
C PRO A 209 16.28 -13.50 -7.78
N GLU A 210 16.70 -13.85 -9.00
CA GLU A 210 17.00 -12.88 -10.06
C GLU A 210 15.71 -12.12 -10.45
N ARG A 211 15.49 -10.97 -9.83
CA ARG A 211 14.43 -10.01 -10.19
C ARG A 211 15.02 -8.87 -11.00
N GLU A 212 14.19 -8.26 -11.86
CA GLU A 212 14.58 -7.04 -12.60
C GLU A 212 15.07 -5.96 -11.62
N SER A 213 16.14 -5.23 -12.01
CA SER A 213 16.79 -4.26 -11.13
C SER A 213 15.79 -3.20 -10.65
N THR A 214 15.56 -3.16 -9.34
CA THR A 214 14.70 -2.16 -8.67
C THR A 214 15.15 -0.72 -8.95
N LEU A 215 16.44 -0.54 -9.27
CA LEU A 215 17.01 0.73 -9.69
C LEU A 215 16.40 1.22 -11.01
N LEU A 216 16.14 0.32 -11.95
CA LEU A 216 15.54 0.66 -13.24
C LEU A 216 14.04 0.99 -13.12
N LEU A 217 13.33 0.38 -12.18
CA LEU A 217 11.93 0.68 -11.90
C LEU A 217 11.80 2.11 -11.35
N LYS A 218 12.60 2.47 -10.35
CA LYS A 218 12.62 3.84 -9.80
C LYS A 218 13.08 4.89 -10.80
N LEU A 219 14.02 4.56 -11.69
CA LEU A 219 14.38 5.46 -12.78
C LEU A 219 13.19 5.77 -13.68
N ASN A 220 12.38 4.76 -14.04
CA ASN A 220 11.20 4.97 -14.89
C ASN A 220 10.11 5.77 -14.17
N GLU A 221 9.94 5.57 -12.87
CA GLU A 221 9.03 6.38 -12.04
C GLU A 221 9.47 7.86 -12.04
N LYS A 222 10.76 8.14 -11.79
CA LYS A 222 11.29 9.51 -11.80
C LYS A 222 11.31 10.17 -13.19
N GLN A 223 11.53 9.39 -14.25
CA GLN A 223 11.44 9.88 -15.62
C GLN A 223 9.98 10.13 -16.05
N GLY A 224 9.00 9.45 -15.46
CA GLY A 224 7.58 9.72 -15.67
C GLY A 224 7.14 11.09 -15.15
N ASP A 225 7.83 11.61 -14.14
CA ASP A 225 7.54 12.90 -13.48
C ASP A 225 8.21 14.10 -14.19
N THR A 226 9.16 13.85 -15.10
CA THR A 226 9.85 14.89 -15.85
C THR A 226 9.35 14.91 -17.31
N GLU A 227 8.69 15.99 -17.75
CA GLU A 227 8.11 16.13 -19.10
C GLU A 227 9.14 16.08 -20.27
N ASP A 228 10.44 16.05 -19.95
CA ASP A 228 11.51 16.07 -20.96
C ASP A 228 11.87 14.67 -21.46
N LYS A 229 11.22 14.26 -22.57
CA LYS A 229 11.45 13.01 -23.31
C LYS A 229 12.84 12.89 -23.97
N ARG A 230 13.75 13.86 -23.76
CA ARG A 230 15.16 13.79 -24.21
C ARG A 230 16.12 13.24 -23.16
N THR A 231 15.60 12.80 -22.01
CA THR A 231 16.42 12.27 -20.92
C THR A 231 17.03 10.90 -21.26
N TRP A 232 18.34 10.84 -21.04
CA TRP A 232 19.22 9.69 -20.87
C TRP A 232 18.68 8.30 -21.29
N SER A 233 19.13 7.83 -22.46
CA SER A 233 18.91 6.46 -22.93
C SER A 233 20.14 5.59 -22.67
N ILE A 234 20.03 4.61 -21.77
CA ILE A 234 21.14 3.71 -21.45
C ILE A 234 21.33 2.69 -22.58
N GLY A 235 22.36 2.85 -23.41
CA GLY A 235 22.73 1.92 -24.48
C GLY A 235 22.27 2.31 -25.90
N GLY A 236 21.95 3.59 -26.13
CA GLY A 236 21.59 4.08 -27.46
C GLY A 236 20.22 3.62 -27.97
N LYS A 237 19.88 4.00 -29.21
CA LYS A 237 18.57 3.74 -29.84
C LYS A 237 18.26 2.24 -30.01
N GLU A 238 19.29 1.41 -30.16
CA GLU A 238 19.16 -0.04 -30.44
C GLU A 238 18.77 -0.83 -29.19
N ALA A 239 19.37 -0.53 -28.02
CA ALA A 239 19.00 -1.15 -26.74
C ALA A 239 17.55 -0.82 -26.33
N ASN A 240 17.01 0.32 -26.77
CA ASN A 240 15.61 0.68 -26.53
C ASN A 240 14.64 -0.13 -27.42
N MET A 241 15.08 -0.55 -28.61
CA MET A 241 14.28 -1.35 -29.53
C MET A 241 14.18 -2.79 -29.02
N GLU A 242 15.30 -3.39 -28.59
CA GLU A 242 15.30 -4.68 -27.89
C GLU A 242 14.51 -4.65 -26.57
N ARG A 243 14.54 -3.54 -25.82
CA ARG A 243 13.77 -3.33 -24.58
C ARG A 243 12.26 -3.31 -24.82
N VAL A 244 11.79 -2.61 -25.84
CA VAL A 244 10.37 -2.62 -26.26
C VAL A 244 9.94 -4.01 -26.73
N GLU A 245 10.85 -4.75 -27.37
CA GLU A 245 10.60 -6.10 -27.88
C GLU A 245 10.61 -7.16 -26.77
N GLN A 246 11.46 -7.00 -25.74
CA GLN A 246 11.45 -7.82 -24.53
C GLN A 246 10.20 -7.58 -23.68
N LEU A 247 9.76 -6.32 -23.52
CA LEU A 247 8.48 -5.99 -22.88
C LEU A 247 7.28 -6.62 -23.61
N ARG A 248 7.33 -6.70 -24.95
CA ARG A 248 6.32 -7.45 -25.74
C ARG A 248 6.40 -8.97 -25.54
N LYS A 249 7.60 -9.54 -25.42
CA LYS A 249 7.79 -10.98 -25.17
C LYS A 249 7.38 -11.42 -23.76
N ILE A 250 7.60 -10.59 -22.74
CA ILE A 250 7.13 -10.83 -21.36
C ILE A 250 5.60 -10.81 -21.31
N SER A 251 4.96 -9.89 -22.03
CA SER A 251 3.50 -9.85 -22.18
C SER A 251 2.92 -11.04 -22.96
N GLN A 252 3.73 -11.79 -23.72
CA GLN A 252 3.30 -12.98 -24.45
C GLN A 252 3.52 -14.28 -23.66
N ARG A 253 4.47 -14.32 -22.71
CA ARG A 253 4.74 -15.51 -21.88
C ARG A 253 3.72 -15.75 -20.75
N SER A 254 2.89 -14.77 -20.39
CA SER A 254 1.80 -14.97 -19.41
C SER A 254 0.58 -15.71 -19.99
N ASN A 255 0.57 -16.02 -21.30
CA ASN A 255 -0.59 -16.60 -21.99
C ASN A 255 -0.41 -18.07 -22.45
N SER A 256 0.55 -18.82 -21.90
CA SER A 256 0.70 -20.25 -22.23
C SER A 256 1.01 -21.11 -21.02
N SER A 257 -0.02 -21.47 -20.25
CA SER A 257 -0.01 -22.69 -19.42
C SER A 257 -0.62 -23.83 -20.25
N ASP A 258 0.25 -24.54 -20.96
CA ASP A 258 -0.11 -25.69 -21.77
C ASP A 258 -0.34 -26.95 -20.90
N SER A 259 -1.29 -27.75 -21.35
CA SER A 259 -2.08 -28.69 -20.57
C SER A 259 -1.41 -30.06 -20.41
N ILE A 260 -1.44 -30.62 -19.19
CA ILE A 260 -1.13 -32.05 -18.96
C ILE A 260 -2.39 -32.87 -19.28
N LYS A 261 -2.30 -33.70 -20.33
CA LYS A 261 -3.32 -34.65 -20.81
C LYS A 261 -3.57 -35.79 -19.82
N GLY A 262 -4.84 -35.98 -19.45
CA GLY A 262 -5.39 -37.25 -18.95
C GLY A 262 -6.02 -38.06 -20.08
N ILE A 263 -5.85 -39.39 -20.03
CA ILE A 263 -6.44 -40.38 -20.96
C ILE A 263 -7.68 -41.03 -20.32
N SER A 264 -8.60 -41.45 -21.21
CA SER A 264 -9.69 -42.43 -21.11
C SER A 264 -11.10 -41.99 -20.69
N SER A 265 -11.90 -41.71 -21.75
CA SER A 265 -13.10 -42.42 -22.21
C SER A 265 -14.36 -42.55 -21.32
N GLY A 266 -15.49 -42.08 -21.87
CA GLY A 266 -16.84 -42.54 -21.55
C GLY A 266 -17.94 -41.58 -22.02
N GLU A 267 -18.57 -41.88 -23.16
CA GLU A 267 -19.75 -41.18 -23.72
C GLU A 267 -21.01 -41.32 -22.85
N ILE A 268 -21.94 -40.34 -22.92
CA ILE A 268 -23.33 -40.46 -23.41
C ILE A 268 -24.08 -39.11 -23.24
N LYS A 269 -25.00 -38.85 -24.18
CA LYS A 269 -25.76 -37.63 -24.50
C LYS A 269 -27.15 -37.53 -23.79
N PRO A 270 -27.98 -36.49 -24.00
CA PRO A 270 -28.65 -35.68 -22.96
C PRO A 270 -30.19 -35.82 -22.87
N ALA A 271 -30.83 -35.29 -21.81
CA ALA A 271 -32.22 -34.77 -21.84
C ALA A 271 -32.64 -33.95 -20.59
N THR A 272 -33.11 -32.72 -20.86
CA THR A 272 -34.25 -31.91 -20.35
C THR A 272 -34.94 -32.15 -18.98
N GLN A 273 -35.18 -31.03 -18.26
CA GLN A 273 -36.13 -30.76 -17.15
C GLN A 273 -37.62 -31.09 -17.51
N PRO A 274 -38.59 -31.28 -16.56
CA PRO A 274 -38.99 -30.35 -15.47
C PRO A 274 -39.53 -30.94 -14.12
N THR A 275 -39.76 -30.04 -13.14
CA THR A 275 -40.39 -30.14 -11.78
C THR A 275 -41.88 -30.61 -11.75
N PRO A 276 -42.68 -30.69 -10.64
CA PRO A 276 -42.49 -30.49 -9.16
C PRO A 276 -43.19 -31.52 -8.17
N VAL A 277 -42.86 -31.46 -6.84
CA VAL A 277 -43.48 -31.86 -5.50
C VAL A 277 -44.73 -32.80 -5.34
N PRO A 278 -45.12 -33.39 -4.14
CA PRO A 278 -44.87 -33.06 -2.70
C PRO A 278 -44.72 -34.23 -1.64
N LYS A 279 -44.62 -33.83 -0.35
CA LYS A 279 -44.40 -34.52 0.98
C LYS A 279 -45.49 -35.55 1.42
N PRO A 280 -45.37 -36.26 2.58
CA PRO A 280 -45.88 -35.73 3.89
C PRO A 280 -45.14 -36.22 5.19
N THR A 281 -44.95 -35.33 6.20
CA THR A 281 -45.59 -35.25 7.56
C THR A 281 -44.93 -36.10 8.67
N SER A 282 -44.59 -35.55 9.84
CA SER A 282 -45.49 -35.16 10.96
C SER A 282 -44.67 -34.36 12.00
N ALA A 283 -45.00 -33.09 12.34
CA ALA A 283 -45.90 -32.63 13.43
C ALA A 283 -45.28 -32.85 14.83
N LEU A 284 -45.26 -31.90 15.78
CA LEU A 284 -46.33 -30.99 16.20
C LEU A 284 -45.77 -29.96 17.20
N GLU A 285 -46.04 -28.67 16.99
CA GLU A 285 -46.28 -27.60 18.00
C GLU A 285 -46.32 -26.28 17.21
N ASP A 286 -47.44 -25.91 16.59
CA ASP A 286 -48.70 -25.43 17.19
C ASP A 286 -48.47 -24.09 17.93
N LEU A 287 -49.15 -22.97 17.68
CA LEU A 287 -50.09 -22.49 16.67
C LEU A 287 -50.44 -21.06 17.14
N LEU A 288 -50.76 -20.21 16.16
CA LEU A 288 -51.43 -18.90 16.27
C LEU A 288 -50.56 -17.68 16.62
N GLY A 289 -50.47 -16.63 15.82
CA GLY A 289 -51.16 -16.32 14.56
C GLY A 289 -51.71 -14.89 14.54
N LEU A 290 -51.42 -14.19 13.43
CA LEU A 290 -52.10 -13.00 12.88
C LEU A 290 -52.07 -11.73 13.77
N GLY A 291 -51.78 -10.52 13.31
CA GLY A 291 -51.90 -9.91 12.00
C GLY A 291 -52.38 -8.48 12.24
N ASP A 292 -51.71 -7.52 11.60
CA ASP A 292 -52.25 -6.21 11.19
C ASP A 292 -52.46 -5.07 12.23
N LEU A 293 -52.26 -3.84 11.71
CA LEU A 293 -52.73 -2.51 12.17
C LEU A 293 -51.90 -1.70 13.20
N SER A 294 -51.00 -0.88 12.64
CA SER A 294 -50.97 0.59 12.75
C SER A 294 -51.31 1.33 14.08
N LEU A 295 -50.31 2.12 14.53
CA LEU A 295 -50.38 3.49 15.10
C LEU A 295 -50.66 3.74 16.60
N ASN A 296 -49.80 4.62 17.15
CA ASN A 296 -49.89 5.53 18.30
C ASN A 296 -49.63 5.06 19.74
N GLY A 297 -48.65 5.73 20.36
CA GLY A 297 -48.88 6.45 21.63
C GLY A 297 -48.49 5.78 22.95
N SER A 298 -47.24 6.00 23.36
CA SER A 298 -46.78 6.30 24.73
C SER A 298 -46.99 5.32 25.92
N THR A 299 -45.85 5.07 26.59
CA THR A 299 -45.61 4.71 28.02
C THR A 299 -45.49 3.25 28.45
N ASN A 300 -44.25 2.94 28.86
CA ASN A 300 -43.76 2.07 29.94
C ASN A 300 -43.85 0.53 29.83
N GLY A 301 -42.67 -0.07 29.68
CA GLY A 301 -42.20 -1.07 30.67
C GLY A 301 -41.76 -2.44 30.16
N ASN A 302 -40.48 -2.53 29.78
CA ASN A 302 -39.55 -3.67 29.92
C ASN A 302 -39.73 -4.96 29.09
N GLY A 303 -38.91 -5.05 28.04
CA GLY A 303 -38.48 -6.29 27.39
C GLY A 303 -37.27 -6.00 26.49
N HIS A 304 -36.09 -6.47 26.89
CA HIS A 304 -34.75 -6.11 26.40
C HIS A 304 -34.54 -6.51 24.92
N VAL A 305 -34.31 -5.52 24.05
CA VAL A 305 -33.79 -5.71 22.68
C VAL A 305 -32.34 -5.21 22.67
N THR A 306 -31.40 -6.04 22.24
CA THR A 306 -29.98 -5.68 22.11
C THR A 306 -29.81 -4.59 21.04
N ALA A 307 -29.60 -3.36 21.48
CA ALA A 307 -29.55 -2.14 20.67
C ALA A 307 -28.14 -1.85 20.08
N SER A 308 -27.54 -2.81 19.35
CA SER A 308 -26.16 -2.65 18.87
C SER A 308 -25.99 -2.01 17.47
N ASP A 309 -26.98 -1.99 16.58
CA ASP A 309 -26.76 -1.62 15.15
C ASP A 309 -27.49 -0.38 14.61
N VAL A 310 -28.11 0.44 15.45
CA VAL A 310 -28.84 1.62 14.96
C VAL A 310 -27.89 2.79 14.71
N LEU A 311 -27.69 3.14 13.43
CA LEU A 311 -26.97 4.35 12.99
C LEU A 311 -27.71 5.63 13.41
N THR A 312 -26.98 6.73 13.65
CA THR A 312 -27.57 7.99 14.10
C THR A 312 -28.40 8.64 12.99
N PRO A 313 -29.68 9.02 13.23
CA PRO A 313 -30.51 9.69 12.24
C PRO A 313 -29.84 10.96 11.69
N GLY A 314 -29.89 11.13 10.36
CA GLY A 314 -29.28 12.29 9.68
C GLY A 314 -27.83 12.09 9.21
N TYR A 315 -27.27 10.88 9.31
CA TYR A 315 -25.93 10.57 8.78
C TYR A 315 -25.87 10.49 7.24
N GLU A 316 -26.98 10.12 6.57
CA GLU A 316 -27.00 9.78 5.14
C GLU A 316 -26.55 10.91 4.20
N PRO A 317 -26.96 12.19 4.38
CA PRO A 317 -26.62 13.23 3.41
C PRO A 317 -25.12 13.49 3.32
N GLY A 318 -24.43 13.58 4.46
CA GLY A 318 -22.99 13.77 4.50
C GLY A 318 -22.23 12.55 4.00
N TYR A 319 -22.66 11.35 4.37
CA TYR A 319 -22.10 10.10 3.86
C TYR A 319 -22.18 10.03 2.32
N ARG A 320 -23.33 10.34 1.73
CA ARG A 320 -23.53 10.28 0.27
C ARG A 320 -22.71 11.34 -0.49
N ALA A 321 -22.67 12.57 0.00
CA ALA A 321 -21.95 13.66 -0.65
C ALA A 321 -20.42 13.44 -0.67
N LEU A 322 -19.88 12.87 0.41
CA LEU A 322 -18.45 12.63 0.57
C LEU A 322 -17.94 11.37 -0.13
N GLN A 323 -18.80 10.58 -0.78
CA GLN A 323 -18.36 9.47 -1.63
C GLN A 323 -17.69 9.97 -2.92
N TYR A 324 -18.11 11.13 -3.44
CA TYR A 324 -17.57 11.74 -4.66
C TYR A 324 -16.89 13.09 -4.41
N THR A 325 -16.89 13.58 -3.17
CA THR A 325 -16.22 14.84 -2.77
C THR A 325 -15.11 14.55 -1.77
N THR A 326 -13.95 15.19 -1.93
CA THR A 326 -12.79 14.94 -1.06
C THR A 326 -12.88 15.59 0.32
N GLU A 327 -13.64 16.68 0.46
CA GLU A 327 -13.82 17.40 1.73
C GLU A 327 -15.25 17.90 1.94
N GLY A 328 -15.70 17.93 3.20
CA GLY A 328 -17.02 18.44 3.56
C GLY A 328 -17.50 18.01 4.94
N THR A 329 -18.75 18.34 5.26
CA THR A 329 -19.39 17.99 6.54
C THR A 329 -19.98 16.58 6.46
N LEU A 330 -19.48 15.65 7.28
CA LEU A 330 -20.00 14.29 7.39
C LEU A 330 -21.27 14.25 8.23
N TYR A 331 -21.27 14.96 9.34
CA TYR A 331 -22.41 15.03 10.25
C TYR A 331 -22.38 16.32 11.05
N GLU A 332 -23.54 16.91 11.27
CA GLU A 332 -23.68 18.06 12.16
C GLU A 332 -24.90 17.92 13.06
N ASN A 333 -24.73 18.26 14.33
CA ASN A 333 -25.85 18.51 15.23
C ASN A 333 -25.57 19.78 16.06
N GLY A 334 -26.43 20.08 17.04
CA GLY A 334 -26.28 21.25 17.91
C GLY A 334 -25.07 21.21 18.85
N LEU A 335 -24.40 20.05 18.99
CA LEU A 335 -23.34 19.82 19.97
C LEU A 335 -21.97 19.61 19.30
N LEU A 336 -21.93 18.78 18.27
CA LEU A 336 -20.73 18.35 17.57
C LEU A 336 -20.94 18.46 16.06
N GLN A 337 -19.93 18.98 15.37
CA GLN A 337 -19.82 18.92 13.92
C GLN A 337 -18.61 18.07 13.55
N VAL A 338 -18.81 17.14 12.62
CA VAL A 338 -17.78 16.23 12.11
C VAL A 338 -17.56 16.55 10.64
N ASN A 339 -16.38 17.08 10.33
CA ASN A 339 -15.95 17.28 8.95
C ASN A 339 -14.94 16.19 8.56
N LEU A 340 -14.90 15.88 7.28
CA LEU A 340 -14.03 14.86 6.72
C LEU A 340 -13.23 15.48 5.58
N LYS A 341 -11.94 15.16 5.52
CA LYS A 341 -11.06 15.40 4.39
C LYS A 341 -10.35 14.11 4.04
N SER A 342 -10.34 13.73 2.77
CA SER A 342 -9.80 12.46 2.31
C SER A 342 -8.94 12.62 1.07
N GLU A 343 -7.87 11.84 1.02
CA GLU A 343 -6.94 11.74 -0.10
C GLU A 343 -6.58 10.26 -0.30
N TYR A 344 -6.55 9.80 -1.55
CA TYR A 344 -6.31 8.40 -1.89
C TYR A 344 -5.32 8.31 -3.05
N HIS A 345 -4.41 7.35 -2.97
CA HIS A 345 -3.40 7.07 -3.99
C HIS A 345 -3.19 5.55 -4.11
N GLY A 346 -3.57 4.96 -5.24
CA GLY A 346 -3.60 3.52 -5.43
C GLY A 346 -4.48 2.82 -4.37
N HIS A 347 -3.88 1.86 -3.65
CA HIS A 347 -4.53 1.10 -2.57
C HIS A 347 -4.41 1.77 -1.19
N LEU A 348 -3.73 2.92 -1.09
CA LEU A 348 -3.53 3.65 0.17
C LEU A 348 -4.44 4.88 0.22
N GLY A 349 -4.94 5.18 1.41
CA GLY A 349 -5.81 6.31 1.70
C GLY A 349 -5.42 7.01 2.99
N ARG A 350 -5.67 8.31 3.06
CA ARG A 350 -5.49 9.13 4.25
C ARG A 350 -6.77 9.93 4.48
N VAL A 351 -7.43 9.67 5.60
CA VAL A 351 -8.67 10.36 6.00
C VAL A 351 -8.41 11.15 7.28
N ALA A 352 -8.65 12.46 7.23
CA ALA A 352 -8.64 13.34 8.39
C ALA A 352 -10.08 13.66 8.79
N LEU A 353 -10.43 13.35 10.04
CA LEU A 353 -11.68 13.78 10.65
C LEU A 353 -11.42 15.00 11.54
N PHE A 354 -12.27 16.00 11.41
CA PHE A 354 -12.25 17.19 12.24
C PHE A 354 -13.50 17.23 13.11
N TYR A 355 -13.32 17.14 14.41
CA TYR A 355 -14.38 17.20 15.40
C TYR A 355 -14.44 18.62 15.98
N HIS A 356 -15.50 19.35 15.68
CA HIS A 356 -15.72 20.70 16.17
C HIS A 356 -16.78 20.70 17.28
N ASN A 357 -16.39 21.11 18.48
CA ASN A 357 -17.31 21.30 19.60
C ASN A 357 -18.06 22.62 19.43
N ARG A 358 -19.37 22.55 19.18
CA ARG A 358 -20.22 23.74 19.01
C ARG A 358 -20.78 24.29 20.32
N THR A 359 -20.57 23.58 21.43
CA THR A 359 -21.08 23.98 22.74
C THR A 359 -20.16 25.00 23.42
N ALA A 360 -20.74 25.77 24.34
CA ALA A 360 -20.00 26.71 25.19
C ALA A 360 -19.28 26.02 26.37
N HIS A 361 -19.40 24.69 26.49
CA HIS A 361 -18.81 23.89 27.55
C HIS A 361 -17.85 22.84 26.96
N GLU A 362 -16.98 22.27 27.78
CA GLU A 362 -16.11 21.18 27.35
C GLU A 362 -16.90 19.87 27.20
N LEU A 363 -16.54 19.06 26.20
CA LEU A 363 -17.02 17.68 26.09
C LEU A 363 -16.03 16.79 26.81
N THR A 364 -16.50 16.03 27.80
CA THR A 364 -15.66 15.09 28.57
C THR A 364 -15.89 13.66 28.07
N HIS A 365 -14.99 12.74 28.40
CA HIS A 365 -15.06 11.33 27.96
C HIS A 365 -15.17 11.20 26.43
N PHE A 366 -14.50 12.08 25.69
CA PHE A 366 -14.47 12.03 24.24
C PHE A 366 -13.65 10.81 23.81
N ALA A 367 -14.31 9.87 23.13
CA ALA A 367 -13.71 8.66 22.62
C ALA A 367 -14.25 8.38 21.22
N VAL A 368 -13.35 7.96 20.33
CA VAL A 368 -13.68 7.59 18.95
C VAL A 368 -13.22 6.16 18.74
N THR A 369 -14.15 5.28 18.43
CA THR A 369 -13.88 3.88 18.08
C THR A 369 -14.29 3.62 16.65
N LEU A 370 -13.42 2.96 15.90
CA LEU A 370 -13.67 2.56 14.52
C LEU A 370 -13.81 1.04 14.46
N GLU A 371 -14.85 0.57 13.79
CA GLU A 371 -15.12 -0.86 13.65
C GLU A 371 -14.19 -1.48 12.61
N SER A 372 -13.55 -2.60 12.97
CA SER A 372 -12.68 -3.34 12.07
C SER A 372 -13.50 -4.02 10.98
N MET A 373 -13.06 -3.92 9.73
CA MET A 373 -13.73 -4.50 8.57
C MET A 373 -12.78 -5.41 7.81
N GLU A 374 -13.28 -6.53 7.30
CA GLU A 374 -12.50 -7.42 6.43
C GLU A 374 -12.10 -6.69 5.14
N GLY A 375 -10.82 -6.79 4.76
CA GLY A 375 -10.29 -6.15 3.55
C GLY A 375 -9.80 -4.71 3.71
N LEU A 376 -10.00 -4.08 4.87
CA LEU A 376 -9.54 -2.71 5.14
C LEU A 376 -8.68 -2.66 6.41
N ASN A 377 -7.42 -2.25 6.26
CA ASN A 377 -6.54 -2.00 7.41
C ASN A 377 -6.56 -0.50 7.73
N ILE A 378 -7.01 -0.13 8.92
CA ILE A 378 -7.10 1.27 9.36
C ILE A 378 -6.19 1.49 10.56
N MET A 379 -5.11 2.23 10.34
CA MET A 379 -4.17 2.64 11.38
C MET A 379 -4.50 4.05 11.85
N THR A 380 -4.62 4.23 13.16
CA THR A 380 -4.84 5.54 13.79
C THR A 380 -3.54 5.98 14.47
N PRO A 381 -2.71 6.83 13.84
CA PRO A 381 -1.42 7.23 14.41
C PRO A 381 -1.50 7.95 15.75
N ASN A 382 -2.58 8.70 16.02
CA ASN A 382 -2.78 9.42 17.28
C ASN A 382 -4.18 9.18 17.84
N LEU A 383 -4.27 8.81 19.12
CA LEU A 383 -5.54 8.73 19.83
C LEU A 383 -6.07 10.15 20.15
N PRO A 384 -7.38 10.39 20.04
CA PRO A 384 -7.95 11.69 20.39
C PRO A 384 -7.85 11.95 21.91
N PRO A 385 -7.70 13.21 22.36
CA PRO A 385 -7.78 13.56 23.76
C PRO A 385 -9.17 13.25 24.33
N THR A 386 -9.22 12.93 25.62
CA THR A 386 -10.47 12.59 26.33
C THR A 386 -11.37 13.79 26.65
N VAL A 387 -10.88 15.00 26.40
CA VAL A 387 -11.61 16.25 26.59
C VAL A 387 -11.48 17.12 25.35
N LEU A 388 -12.61 17.64 24.85
CA LEU A 388 -12.65 18.58 23.73
C LEU A 388 -13.06 19.96 24.25
N SER A 389 -12.17 20.94 24.14
CA SER A 389 -12.39 22.31 24.64
C SER A 389 -13.59 22.99 23.95
N PRO A 390 -14.28 23.92 24.63
CA PRO A 390 -15.42 24.65 24.06
C PRO A 390 -15.00 25.41 22.80
N GLN A 391 -15.85 25.38 21.77
CA GLN A 391 -15.63 26.05 20.48
C GLN A 391 -14.32 25.67 19.76
N SER A 392 -13.68 24.57 20.15
CA SER A 392 -12.42 24.11 19.56
C SER A 392 -12.65 23.03 18.50
N GLN A 393 -11.65 22.82 17.66
CA GLN A 393 -11.62 21.76 16.67
C GLN A 393 -10.46 20.81 16.95
N LEU A 394 -10.74 19.51 16.96
CA LEU A 394 -9.76 18.44 17.07
C LEU A 394 -9.61 17.75 15.72
N GLN A 395 -8.38 17.53 15.29
CA GLN A 395 -8.06 16.74 14.11
C GLN A 395 -7.61 15.33 14.52
N GLN A 396 -8.22 14.31 13.92
CA GLN A 396 -7.79 12.92 14.02
C GLN A 396 -7.49 12.38 12.62
N LEU A 397 -6.37 11.68 12.48
CA LEU A 397 -5.90 11.15 11.23
C LEU A 397 -6.05 9.63 11.21
N PHE A 398 -6.49 9.09 10.08
CA PHE A 398 -6.61 7.66 9.80
C PHE A 398 -5.84 7.35 8.52
N ASN A 399 -4.89 6.43 8.62
CA ASN A 399 -4.20 5.84 7.47
C ASN A 399 -4.93 4.56 7.11
N ILE A 400 -5.32 4.43 5.86
CA ILE A 400 -6.19 3.37 5.37
C ILE A 400 -5.44 2.62 4.27
N GLU A 401 -5.48 1.31 4.32
CA GLU A 401 -4.89 0.42 3.31
C GLU A 401 -5.95 -0.59 2.86
N CYS A 402 -6.25 -0.58 1.56
CA CYS A 402 -7.20 -1.47 0.92
C CYS A 402 -6.52 -2.77 0.51
N ASN A 403 -6.80 -3.84 1.25
CA ASN A 403 -6.19 -5.15 1.05
C ASN A 403 -7.07 -6.10 0.24
N ALA A 404 -8.39 -5.90 0.23
CA ALA A 404 -9.34 -6.73 -0.51
C ALA A 404 -10.55 -5.90 -1.02
N LEU A 405 -11.47 -6.57 -1.71
CA LEU A 405 -12.72 -5.97 -2.17
C LEU A 405 -13.60 -5.58 -0.97
N LEU A 406 -14.17 -4.37 -1.03
CA LEU A 406 -15.00 -3.81 0.03
C LEU A 406 -16.49 -4.05 -0.26
N ASP A 407 -17.17 -4.74 0.66
CA ASP A 407 -18.61 -5.01 0.56
C ASP A 407 -19.48 -3.88 1.10
N ASP A 408 -19.04 -3.25 2.20
CA ASP A 408 -19.68 -2.12 2.87
C ASP A 408 -18.62 -1.09 3.30
N SER A 409 -19.06 0.03 3.88
CA SER A 409 -18.22 1.08 4.41
C SER A 409 -18.04 0.98 5.93
N PRO A 410 -16.85 1.32 6.47
CA PRO A 410 -16.56 1.18 7.89
C PRO A 410 -17.38 2.14 8.76
N GLN A 411 -17.73 1.69 9.96
CA GLN A 411 -18.51 2.47 10.93
C GLN A 411 -17.59 3.12 11.97
N ILE A 412 -17.95 4.34 12.37
CA ILE A 412 -17.28 5.10 13.42
C ILE A 412 -18.27 5.43 14.52
N THR A 413 -17.90 5.13 15.75
CA THR A 413 -18.67 5.44 16.96
C THR A 413 -17.94 6.52 17.75
N ILE A 414 -18.62 7.63 18.00
CA ILE A 414 -18.12 8.77 18.76
C ILE A 414 -18.93 8.85 20.05
N VAL A 415 -18.26 8.73 21.19
CA VAL A 415 -18.86 8.81 22.52
C VAL A 415 -18.33 10.07 23.21
N PHE A 416 -19.22 10.84 23.82
CA PHE A 416 -18.84 12.02 24.61
C PHE A 416 -19.93 12.34 25.64
N ALA A 417 -19.56 13.06 26.70
CA ALA A 417 -20.48 13.48 27.76
C ALA A 417 -20.54 15.01 27.85
N THR A 418 -21.77 15.54 27.96
CA THR A 418 -22.02 16.96 28.24
C THR A 418 -22.53 17.14 29.67
N GLN A 419 -22.27 18.30 30.26
CA GLN A 419 -22.76 18.63 31.62
C GLN A 419 -24.29 18.65 31.73
N GLN A 420 -25.00 18.80 30.60
CA GLN A 420 -26.46 18.99 30.55
C GLN A 420 -27.24 17.77 30.04
N SER A 421 -26.62 16.86 29.27
CA SER A 421 -27.34 15.76 28.57
C SER A 421 -26.73 14.37 28.76
N GLY A 422 -25.83 14.18 29.73
CA GLY A 422 -25.23 12.87 30.01
C GLY A 422 -24.33 12.38 28.88
N VAL A 423 -24.08 11.06 28.84
CA VAL A 423 -23.27 10.40 27.81
C VAL A 423 -24.09 10.25 26.53
N GLN A 424 -23.56 10.76 25.42
CA GLN A 424 -24.13 10.65 24.08
C GLN A 424 -23.23 9.77 23.20
N THR A 425 -23.86 9.08 22.27
CA THR A 425 -23.19 8.19 21.32
C THR A 425 -23.70 8.50 19.92
N ILE A 426 -22.77 8.80 19.02
CA ILE A 426 -23.04 9.04 17.59
C ILE A 426 -22.39 7.91 16.81
N LYS A 427 -23.18 7.19 16.01
CA LYS A 427 -22.70 6.12 15.11
C LYS A 427 -22.89 6.58 13.66
N LEU A 428 -21.79 6.73 12.93
CA LEU A 428 -21.76 7.19 11.54
C LEU A 428 -21.08 6.15 10.65
N LYS A 429 -21.43 6.13 9.36
CA LYS A 429 -20.66 5.43 8.34
C LYS A 429 -19.64 6.37 7.72
N LEU A 430 -18.41 5.91 7.53
CA LEU A 430 -17.39 6.67 6.80
C LEU A 430 -17.53 6.42 5.29
N PRO A 431 -17.43 7.46 4.44
CA PRO A 431 -17.56 7.36 2.99
C PRO A 431 -16.29 6.80 2.34
N ILE A 432 -15.84 5.63 2.81
CA ILE A 432 -14.73 4.87 2.23
C ILE A 432 -15.36 3.75 1.41
N VAL A 433 -15.37 3.91 0.09
CA VAL A 433 -15.93 2.96 -0.88
C VAL A 433 -14.87 2.53 -1.88
N LEU A 434 -15.14 1.45 -2.63
CA LEU A 434 -14.19 0.87 -3.58
C LEU A 434 -13.69 1.87 -4.63
N THR A 435 -14.54 2.82 -5.07
CA THR A 435 -14.18 3.85 -6.04
C THR A 435 -13.18 4.88 -5.52
N ASN A 436 -13.00 5.01 -4.19
CA ASN A 436 -11.97 5.89 -3.63
C ASN A 436 -10.55 5.40 -3.96
N PHE A 437 -10.36 4.09 -4.14
CA PHE A 437 -9.09 3.43 -4.50
C PHE A 437 -8.93 3.23 -6.02
N MET A 438 -9.65 4.03 -6.81
CA MET A 438 -9.61 3.99 -8.27
C MET A 438 -8.75 5.12 -8.84
N GLU A 439 -7.92 4.79 -9.82
CA GLU A 439 -7.13 5.76 -10.57
C GLU A 439 -7.75 6.04 -11.96
N PRO A 440 -7.98 7.31 -12.31
CA PRO A 440 -8.59 7.68 -13.59
C PRO A 440 -7.62 7.45 -14.77
N ILE A 441 -8.12 6.89 -15.88
CA ILE A 441 -7.32 6.74 -17.12
C ILE A 441 -7.65 7.87 -18.10
N VAL A 442 -6.85 8.93 -18.08
CA VAL A 442 -7.11 10.16 -18.88
C VAL A 442 -6.73 9.99 -20.36
N ALA A 443 -5.76 9.13 -20.68
CA ALA A 443 -5.23 8.97 -22.04
C ALA A 443 -5.72 7.69 -22.72
N MET A 444 -7.01 7.64 -23.07
CA MET A 444 -7.58 6.54 -23.86
C MET A 444 -8.38 7.07 -25.05
N ASP A 445 -8.01 6.67 -26.26
CA ASP A 445 -8.75 6.99 -27.48
C ASP A 445 -9.97 6.06 -27.64
N GLY A 446 -10.96 6.51 -28.43
CA GLY A 446 -12.21 5.76 -28.60
C GLY A 446 -12.02 4.38 -29.24
N THR A 447 -11.01 4.20 -30.09
CA THR A 447 -10.70 2.89 -30.69
C THR A 447 -10.21 1.92 -29.61
N SER A 448 -9.25 2.34 -28.79
CA SER A 448 -8.75 1.56 -27.66
C SER A 448 -9.85 1.26 -26.63
N PHE A 449 -10.73 2.22 -26.34
CA PHE A 449 -11.86 2.03 -25.44
C PHE A 449 -12.77 0.90 -25.92
N PHE A 450 -13.25 0.96 -27.17
CA PHE A 450 -14.16 -0.06 -27.69
C PHE A 450 -13.48 -1.41 -27.95
N GLN A 451 -12.17 -1.43 -28.20
CA GLN A 451 -11.40 -2.67 -28.23
C GLN A 451 -11.41 -3.36 -26.85
N ARG A 452 -11.07 -2.63 -25.78
CA ARG A 452 -11.11 -3.17 -24.40
C ARG A 452 -12.53 -3.51 -23.97
N TRP A 453 -13.51 -2.68 -24.31
CA TRP A 453 -14.94 -2.92 -24.08
C TRP A 453 -15.38 -4.26 -24.66
N LYS A 454 -15.02 -4.54 -25.92
CA LYS A 454 -15.33 -5.82 -26.59
C LYS A 454 -14.53 -6.99 -26.02
N GLN A 455 -13.29 -6.76 -25.61
CA GLN A 455 -12.41 -7.78 -25.03
C GLN A 455 -12.94 -8.30 -23.68
N ILE A 456 -13.46 -7.42 -22.82
CA ILE A 456 -14.09 -7.83 -21.55
C ILE A 456 -15.33 -8.68 -21.83
N GLY A 457 -16.08 -8.37 -22.90
CA GLY A 457 -17.25 -9.14 -23.29
C GLY A 457 -18.50 -8.77 -22.49
N GLY A 458 -19.43 -9.73 -22.36
CA GLY A 458 -20.72 -9.54 -21.70
C GLY A 458 -20.76 -10.11 -20.26
N PRO A 459 -21.97 -10.40 -19.74
CA PRO A 459 -22.15 -11.00 -18.42
C PRO A 459 -21.34 -12.30 -18.27
N PRO A 460 -20.70 -12.57 -17.10
CA PRO A 460 -20.86 -11.91 -15.80
C PRO A 460 -19.95 -10.68 -15.55
N LEU A 461 -19.09 -10.32 -16.51
CA LEU A 461 -18.16 -9.19 -16.38
C LEU A 461 -18.82 -7.83 -16.69
N GLU A 462 -20.00 -7.86 -17.31
CA GLU A 462 -20.85 -6.70 -17.55
C GLU A 462 -21.98 -6.62 -16.52
N ALA A 463 -22.08 -5.48 -15.84
CA ALA A 463 -23.20 -5.12 -14.98
C ALA A 463 -23.96 -3.95 -15.63
N GLN A 464 -25.25 -4.16 -15.94
CA GLN A 464 -26.10 -3.16 -16.57
C GLN A 464 -27.36 -2.92 -15.73
N VAL A 465 -27.72 -1.66 -15.53
CA VAL A 465 -28.96 -1.26 -14.84
C VAL A 465 -29.61 -0.07 -15.52
N ILE A 466 -30.93 -0.09 -15.56
CA ILE A 466 -31.76 1.05 -15.97
C ILE A 466 -32.49 1.57 -14.74
N PHE A 467 -32.35 2.84 -14.42
CA PHE A 467 -32.99 3.46 -13.26
C PHE A 467 -33.43 4.89 -13.59
N GLY A 468 -34.48 5.34 -12.90
CA GLY A 468 -35.05 6.68 -13.08
C GLY A 468 -34.68 7.64 -11.95
N LEU A 469 -34.59 8.92 -12.26
CA LEU A 469 -34.47 9.99 -11.28
C LEU A 469 -35.83 10.62 -10.96
N GLN A 470 -36.01 11.07 -9.72
CA GLN A 470 -37.16 11.92 -9.35
C GLN A 470 -36.94 13.41 -9.67
N ARG A 471 -35.73 13.79 -10.06
CA ARG A 471 -35.32 15.17 -10.36
C ARG A 471 -34.88 15.27 -11.82
N PRO A 472 -34.97 16.47 -12.45
CA PRO A 472 -34.49 16.67 -13.81
C PRO A 472 -32.99 16.37 -13.92
N ILE A 473 -32.60 15.58 -14.93
CA ILE A 473 -31.22 15.25 -15.25
C ILE A 473 -30.46 16.52 -15.64
N ASP A 474 -29.44 16.84 -14.83
CA ASP A 474 -28.43 17.85 -15.14
C ASP A 474 -27.13 17.16 -15.51
N LEU A 475 -26.80 17.15 -16.80
CA LEU A 475 -25.61 16.47 -17.32
C LEU A 475 -24.31 17.04 -16.73
N ALA A 476 -24.26 18.31 -16.35
CA ALA A 476 -23.07 18.90 -15.75
C ALA A 476 -22.80 18.34 -14.35
N LYS A 477 -23.85 18.19 -13.54
CA LYS A 477 -23.76 17.55 -12.22
C LYS A 477 -23.42 16.08 -12.32
N VAL A 478 -24.04 15.36 -13.26
CA VAL A 478 -23.74 13.94 -13.50
C VAL A 478 -22.26 13.76 -13.86
N ARG A 479 -21.72 14.59 -14.75
CA ARG A 479 -20.28 14.57 -15.09
C ARG A 479 -19.42 14.80 -13.84
N HIS A 480 -19.76 15.80 -13.03
CA HIS A 480 -19.03 16.10 -11.80
C HIS A 480 -19.05 14.93 -10.79
N VAL A 481 -20.19 14.25 -10.63
CA VAL A 481 -20.29 13.05 -9.77
C VAL A 481 -19.41 11.92 -10.29
N ILE A 482 -19.41 11.66 -11.60
CA ILE A 482 -18.59 10.61 -12.21
C ILE A 482 -17.09 10.91 -12.09
N GLU A 483 -16.67 12.17 -12.29
CA GLU A 483 -15.29 12.61 -12.05
C GLU A 483 -14.90 12.48 -10.57
N GLY A 484 -15.83 12.83 -9.66
CA GLY A 484 -15.65 12.70 -8.22
C GLY A 484 -15.48 11.24 -7.76
N LEU A 485 -16.14 10.30 -8.44
CA LEU A 485 -15.94 8.85 -8.28
C LEU A 485 -14.64 8.34 -8.91
N ARG A 486 -13.73 9.23 -9.36
CA ARG A 486 -12.41 8.93 -9.95
C ARG A 486 -12.43 8.26 -11.32
N PHE A 487 -13.50 8.43 -12.10
CA PHE A 487 -13.46 8.08 -13.52
C PHE A 487 -12.88 9.21 -14.34
N ALA A 488 -11.98 8.89 -15.28
CA ALA A 488 -11.62 9.83 -16.33
C ALA A 488 -12.75 9.88 -17.37
N LEU A 489 -13.33 11.07 -17.59
CA LEU A 489 -14.30 11.28 -18.65
C LEU A 489 -13.61 11.36 -20.01
N LEU A 490 -14.00 10.48 -20.94
CA LEU A 490 -13.44 10.44 -22.29
C LEU A 490 -14.39 11.13 -23.26
N GLU A 491 -14.00 12.31 -23.75
CA GLU A 491 -14.80 13.07 -24.71
C GLU A 491 -14.66 12.51 -26.14
N GLY A 492 -15.76 12.49 -26.90
CA GLY A 492 -15.76 12.09 -28.31
C GLY A 492 -15.57 10.59 -28.58
N VAL A 493 -15.66 9.73 -27.56
CA VAL A 493 -15.57 8.28 -27.72
C VAL A 493 -16.85 7.69 -28.29
N ASP A 494 -18.01 8.06 -27.74
CA ASP A 494 -19.31 7.60 -28.23
C ASP A 494 -19.81 8.50 -29.36
N THR A 495 -20.51 7.92 -30.34
CA THR A 495 -21.20 8.63 -31.42
C THR A 495 -22.24 9.62 -30.90
N ASN A 496 -22.86 9.35 -29.75
CA ASN A 496 -23.80 10.28 -29.11
C ASN A 496 -23.07 11.16 -28.08
N PRO A 497 -23.00 12.50 -28.27
CA PRO A 497 -22.32 13.41 -27.35
C PRO A 497 -23.00 13.53 -25.97
N GLN A 498 -24.25 13.08 -25.82
CA GLN A 498 -24.93 13.04 -24.52
C GLN A 498 -24.49 11.84 -23.66
N ASN A 499 -23.94 10.79 -24.28
CA ASN A 499 -23.45 9.63 -23.55
C ASN A 499 -22.15 9.98 -22.83
N ILE A 500 -22.04 9.52 -21.59
CA ILE A 500 -20.86 9.76 -20.76
C ILE A 500 -20.08 8.45 -20.70
N VAL A 501 -18.83 8.51 -21.13
CA VAL A 501 -17.91 7.37 -21.12
C VAL A 501 -16.80 7.65 -20.12
N GLY A 502 -16.54 6.68 -19.24
CA GLY A 502 -15.55 6.78 -18.18
C GLY A 502 -14.58 5.60 -18.19
N ALA A 503 -13.34 5.82 -17.81
CA ALA A 503 -12.35 4.75 -17.62
C ALA A 503 -11.53 4.96 -16.33
N GLY A 504 -11.24 3.87 -15.63
CA GLY A 504 -10.42 3.85 -14.43
C GLY A 504 -9.82 2.47 -14.14
N VAL A 505 -8.90 2.42 -13.18
CA VAL A 505 -8.33 1.17 -12.64
C VAL A 505 -8.54 1.15 -11.14
N VAL A 506 -9.30 0.18 -10.65
CA VAL A 506 -9.49 -0.06 -9.21
C VAL A 506 -8.30 -0.86 -8.68
N HIS A 507 -7.70 -0.39 -7.59
CA HIS A 507 -6.63 -1.09 -6.88
C HIS A 507 -7.20 -1.81 -5.66
N ALA A 508 -7.45 -3.12 -5.79
CA ALA A 508 -8.06 -3.93 -4.74
C ALA A 508 -7.02 -4.80 -4.01
N GLY A 509 -5.87 -4.20 -3.64
CA GLY A 509 -4.79 -4.87 -2.88
C GLY A 509 -4.44 -6.26 -3.42
N SER A 510 -4.78 -7.29 -2.64
CA SER A 510 -4.56 -8.72 -2.95
C SER A 510 -5.30 -9.24 -4.20
N ALA A 511 -6.42 -8.63 -4.58
CA ALA A 511 -7.16 -8.95 -5.81
C ALA A 511 -6.56 -8.28 -7.06
N GLY A 512 -5.53 -7.45 -6.90
CA GLY A 512 -4.80 -6.82 -7.99
C GLY A 512 -5.49 -5.58 -8.57
N LYS A 513 -5.05 -5.22 -9.79
CA LYS A 513 -5.57 -4.06 -10.54
C LYS A 513 -6.70 -4.50 -11.45
N VAL A 514 -7.89 -3.94 -11.25
CA VAL A 514 -9.09 -4.25 -12.04
C VAL A 514 -9.41 -3.06 -12.93
N GLY A 515 -9.37 -3.25 -14.25
CA GLY A 515 -9.74 -2.22 -15.21
C GLY A 515 -11.25 -2.04 -15.25
N THR A 516 -11.73 -0.82 -15.11
CA THR A 516 -13.15 -0.48 -15.01
C THR A 516 -13.53 0.51 -16.12
N LEU A 517 -14.47 0.09 -16.99
CA LEU A 517 -15.02 0.90 -18.07
C LEU A 517 -16.49 1.19 -17.80
N LEU A 518 -16.86 2.46 -17.87
CA LEU A 518 -18.21 2.97 -17.64
C LEU A 518 -18.78 3.56 -18.93
N ARG A 519 -20.03 3.22 -19.22
CA ARG A 519 -20.83 3.89 -20.26
C ARG A 519 -22.20 4.20 -19.68
N LEU A 520 -22.53 5.48 -19.61
CA LEU A 520 -23.77 6.01 -19.09
C LEU A 520 -24.54 6.68 -20.23
N GLU A 521 -25.74 6.16 -20.51
CA GLU A 521 -26.61 6.65 -21.57
C GLU A 521 -27.82 7.36 -20.90
N PRO A 522 -27.82 8.70 -20.81
CA PRO A 522 -28.95 9.46 -20.28
C PRO A 522 -30.09 9.54 -21.29
N ASN A 523 -31.32 9.29 -20.83
CA ASN A 523 -32.55 9.62 -21.54
C ASN A 523 -33.25 10.78 -20.82
N VAL A 524 -33.03 11.99 -21.34
CA VAL A 524 -33.56 13.23 -20.75
C VAL A 524 -35.09 13.32 -20.87
N GLU A 525 -35.71 12.71 -21.87
CA GLU A 525 -37.17 12.75 -22.03
C GLU A 525 -37.88 11.91 -20.96
N GLN A 526 -37.32 10.74 -20.64
CA GLN A 526 -37.90 9.80 -19.68
C GLN A 526 -37.29 9.92 -18.28
N GLN A 527 -36.30 10.79 -18.09
CA GLN A 527 -35.58 10.96 -16.82
C GLN A 527 -34.97 9.64 -16.31
N MET A 528 -34.45 8.83 -17.24
CA MET A 528 -33.84 7.53 -16.95
C MET A 528 -32.39 7.49 -17.41
N PHE A 529 -31.56 6.72 -16.70
CA PHE A 529 -30.23 6.36 -17.13
C PHE A 529 -30.17 4.88 -17.45
N ARG A 530 -29.41 4.54 -18.49
CA ARG A 530 -28.85 3.21 -18.66
C ARG A 530 -27.37 3.27 -18.30
N LEU A 531 -27.01 2.67 -17.18
CA LEU A 531 -25.62 2.52 -16.74
C LEU A 531 -25.14 1.13 -17.14
N THR A 532 -24.02 1.08 -17.87
CA THR A 532 -23.32 -0.17 -18.19
C THR A 532 -21.88 -0.06 -17.69
N LEU A 533 -21.48 -0.99 -16.84
CA LEU A 533 -20.11 -1.14 -16.34
C LEU A 533 -19.53 -2.46 -16.81
N ARG A 534 -18.30 -2.42 -17.30
CA ARG A 534 -17.54 -3.61 -17.69
C ARG A 534 -16.21 -3.57 -16.98
N THR A 535 -15.89 -4.62 -16.24
CA THR A 535 -14.61 -4.73 -15.55
C THR A 535 -13.98 -6.09 -15.75
N THR A 536 -12.70 -6.24 -15.40
CA THR A 536 -11.99 -7.54 -15.50
C THR A 536 -12.36 -8.52 -14.37
N SER A 537 -13.29 -8.15 -13.47
CA SER A 537 -13.78 -8.97 -12.36
C SER A 537 -15.31 -8.82 -12.21
N ASP A 538 -16.03 -9.92 -12.12
CA ASP A 538 -17.49 -9.92 -11.98
C ASP A 538 -17.97 -9.26 -10.68
N VAL A 539 -17.30 -9.54 -9.56
CA VAL A 539 -17.62 -8.95 -8.24
C VAL A 539 -17.46 -7.42 -8.26
N VAL A 540 -16.39 -6.91 -8.89
CA VAL A 540 -16.14 -5.46 -8.99
C VAL A 540 -17.18 -4.78 -9.88
N SER A 541 -17.60 -5.44 -10.98
CA SER A 541 -18.60 -4.88 -11.88
C SER A 541 -19.91 -4.58 -11.16
N GLU A 542 -20.41 -5.50 -10.34
CA GLU A 542 -21.63 -5.28 -9.55
C GLU A 542 -21.45 -4.21 -8.48
N LYS A 543 -20.34 -4.25 -7.72
CA LYS A 543 -20.14 -3.28 -6.63
C LYS A 543 -19.93 -1.85 -7.11
N VAL A 544 -19.13 -1.65 -8.16
CA VAL A 544 -18.96 -0.31 -8.73
C VAL A 544 -20.27 0.19 -9.33
N ARG A 545 -21.10 -0.70 -9.91
CA ARG A 545 -22.44 -0.33 -10.40
C ARG A 545 -23.34 0.16 -9.27
N GLU A 546 -23.40 -0.54 -8.15
CA GLU A 546 -24.17 -0.10 -6.98
C GLU A 546 -23.73 1.27 -6.48
N ILE A 547 -22.41 1.50 -6.38
CA ILE A 547 -21.85 2.78 -5.92
C ILE A 547 -22.25 3.92 -6.88
N VAL A 548 -22.05 3.74 -8.19
CA VAL A 548 -22.38 4.76 -9.20
C VAL A 548 -23.89 5.01 -9.24
N GLN A 549 -24.71 3.95 -9.21
CA GLN A 549 -26.17 4.07 -9.18
C GLN A 549 -26.65 4.87 -7.96
N ASN A 550 -26.13 4.55 -6.77
CA ASN A 550 -26.48 5.25 -5.54
C ASN A 550 -26.04 6.72 -5.59
N ALA A 551 -24.81 6.99 -6.04
CA ALA A 551 -24.31 8.35 -6.18
C ALA A 551 -25.21 9.19 -7.11
N LEU A 552 -25.60 8.65 -8.28
CA LEU A 552 -26.44 9.37 -9.24
C LEU A 552 -27.90 9.51 -8.79
N THR A 553 -28.43 8.54 -8.06
CA THR A 553 -29.83 8.57 -7.60
C THR A 553 -30.05 9.63 -6.51
N TYR A 554 -29.04 9.86 -5.67
CA TYR A 554 -29.15 10.72 -4.49
C TYR A 554 -28.33 12.02 -4.55
N SER A 555 -27.60 12.28 -5.66
CA SER A 555 -26.86 13.53 -5.89
C SER A 555 -27.73 14.78 -6.06
#